data_AF-A0A0E3WWC7-F1
#
_entry.id   AF-A0A0E3WWC7-F1
#
_cell.length_a   1.000
_cell.length_b   1.000
_cell.length_c   1.000
_cell.angle_alpha   90.00
_cell.angle_beta   90.00
_cell.angle_gamma   90.00
#
_symmetry.space_group_name_H-M   'P 1'
#
loop_
_entity.id
_entity.type
_entity.pdbx_description
1 polymer ?
#
loop_
_entity_poly.entity_id
_entity_poly.type
_entity_poly.pdbx_seq_one_letter_code
_entity_poly.pdbx_strand_id
1 'polypeptide(L)'
;MEIKLKIVEEHQVASISHEGSVEDMGEIIGELAGWIKQKGLLITQPPFSVYYTSPTEVPPEKMKYEVGVPFQGDAYGDERVKVKIMPKHKIVSAIHKGPYEEIGSVYAEVMQYIIESGHEMIGAPREVYINTPGEVPDEELLTEVIFPVISLENCADSSNYSSLRGQPEEPAKQENAIKISPIGYVRKDGMKTSLEIIDKYIPGLKELNNFSHVIVLWWASMIDNSEHRNVLQVYPPYSLDRLTGIFATRAEYRPNPISITTCKIEDINEKEGIVHVSNLDACDGTPIIDLKAYFPSFDRVEKPEIPRWLSFLWPDWAYGQ
;
A
#
# COMPACT_ATOMS: atom_id res chain seq x y z
N MET A 1 12.37 -5.69 23.77
CA MET A 1 12.46 -6.21 22.39
C MET A 1 13.43 -5.33 21.58
N GLU A 2 14.16 -5.86 20.59
CA GLU A 2 15.05 -5.06 19.73
C GLU A 2 14.38 -4.78 18.39
N ILE A 3 14.06 -3.50 18.10
CA ILE A 3 13.48 -3.05 16.82
C ILE A 3 14.61 -2.67 15.86
N LYS A 4 14.52 -3.10 14.61
CA LYS A 4 15.55 -2.91 13.57
C LYS A 4 14.96 -2.31 12.30
N LEU A 5 15.58 -1.25 11.79
CA LEU A 5 15.38 -0.78 10.43
C LEU A 5 16.35 -1.54 9.50
N LYS A 6 15.83 -2.22 8.48
CA LYS A 6 16.64 -3.04 7.56
C LYS A 6 16.22 -2.79 6.11
N ILE A 7 17.08 -3.21 5.19
CA ILE A 7 16.74 -3.33 3.76
C ILE A 7 16.59 -4.81 3.46
N VAL A 8 15.48 -5.16 2.81
CA VAL A 8 15.27 -6.49 2.23
C VAL A 8 15.65 -6.40 0.75
N GLU A 9 16.52 -7.30 0.30
CA GLU A 9 16.91 -7.39 -1.12
C GLU A 9 15.80 -8.04 -1.95
N GLU A 10 15.77 -7.72 -3.25
CA GLU A 10 14.79 -8.29 -4.18
C GLU A 10 14.87 -9.82 -4.20
N HIS A 11 13.72 -10.49 -4.07
CA HIS A 11 13.64 -11.94 -4.21
C HIS A 11 12.26 -12.41 -4.64
N GLN A 12 12.20 -13.66 -5.09
CA GLN A 12 10.95 -14.28 -5.53
C GLN A 12 10.26 -15.00 -4.37
N VAL A 13 8.93 -14.96 -4.41
CA VAL A 13 8.06 -15.61 -3.44
C VAL A 13 7.04 -16.44 -4.19
N ALA A 14 6.90 -17.72 -3.80
CA ALA A 14 5.74 -18.52 -4.16
C ALA A 14 4.70 -18.30 -3.07
N SER A 15 3.47 -17.95 -3.44
CA SER A 15 2.43 -17.62 -2.48
C SER A 15 1.07 -18.19 -2.82
N ILE A 16 0.29 -18.36 -1.76
CA ILE A 16 -1.10 -18.83 -1.78
C ILE A 16 -1.92 -17.87 -0.92
N SER A 17 -2.96 -17.28 -1.50
CA SER A 17 -4.00 -16.58 -0.75
C SER A 17 -5.02 -17.60 -0.22
N HIS A 18 -5.46 -17.40 1.02
CA HIS A 18 -6.39 -18.30 1.72
C HIS A 18 -7.47 -17.50 2.45
N GLU A 19 -8.68 -18.05 2.46
CA GLU A 19 -9.79 -17.61 3.31
C GLU A 19 -10.21 -18.82 4.15
N GLY A 20 -9.98 -18.76 5.46
CA GLY A 20 -10.16 -19.90 6.36
C GLY A 20 -9.33 -19.82 7.63
N SER A 21 -9.33 -20.89 8.42
CA SER A 21 -8.67 -20.93 9.73
C SER A 21 -7.16 -20.79 9.60
N VAL A 22 -6.52 -20.07 10.52
CA VAL A 22 -5.06 -19.98 10.59
C VAL A 22 -4.38 -21.32 10.89
N GLU A 23 -5.14 -22.30 11.38
CA GLU A 23 -4.68 -23.69 11.57
C GLU A 23 -4.30 -24.36 10.23
N ASP A 24 -4.88 -23.91 9.11
CA ASP A 24 -4.58 -24.44 7.77
C ASP A 24 -3.17 -24.05 7.28
N MET A 25 -2.50 -23.13 7.98
CA MET A 25 -1.22 -22.55 7.57
C MET A 25 -0.12 -23.60 7.38
N GLY A 26 -0.05 -24.60 8.26
CA GLY A 26 0.95 -25.67 8.15
C GLY A 26 0.81 -26.47 6.84
N GLU A 27 -0.43 -26.76 6.44
CA GLU A 27 -0.71 -27.47 5.18
C GLU A 27 -0.34 -26.62 3.97
N ILE A 28 -0.66 -25.33 3.98
CA ILE A 28 -0.33 -24.39 2.90
C ILE A 28 1.20 -24.22 2.75
N ILE A 29 1.93 -24.12 3.86
CA ILE A 29 3.41 -24.08 3.85
C ILE A 29 3.95 -25.37 3.21
N GLY A 30 3.40 -26.52 3.58
CA GLY A 30 3.76 -27.82 3.00
C GLY A 30 3.48 -27.90 1.50
N GLU A 31 2.34 -27.37 1.05
CA GLU A 31 1.95 -27.28 -0.35
C GLU A 31 2.95 -26.43 -1.16
N LEU A 32 3.28 -25.24 -0.68
CA LEU A 32 4.26 -24.34 -1.30
C LEU A 32 5.66 -24.97 -1.35
N ALA A 33 6.12 -25.58 -0.25
CA ALA A 33 7.42 -26.25 -0.22
C ALA A 33 7.47 -27.44 -1.20
N GLY A 34 6.38 -28.20 -1.30
CA GLY A 34 6.23 -29.29 -2.27
C GLY A 34 6.29 -28.79 -3.72
N TRP A 35 5.57 -27.70 -4.02
CA TRP A 35 5.56 -27.07 -5.34
C TRP A 35 6.95 -26.56 -5.75
N ILE A 36 7.65 -25.87 -4.85
CA ILE A 36 9.02 -25.36 -5.08
C ILE A 36 9.96 -26.54 -5.38
N LYS A 37 9.91 -27.59 -4.57
CA LYS A 37 10.74 -28.79 -4.73
C LYS A 37 10.45 -29.53 -6.05
N GLN A 38 9.17 -29.67 -6.43
CA GLN A 38 8.78 -30.34 -7.67
C GLN A 38 9.32 -29.62 -8.91
N LYS A 39 9.43 -28.30 -8.86
CA LYS A 39 10.01 -27.48 -9.93
C LYS A 39 11.55 -27.40 -9.90
N GLY A 40 12.20 -28.06 -8.94
CA GLY A 40 13.66 -28.02 -8.80
C GLY A 40 14.19 -26.66 -8.35
N LEU A 41 13.36 -25.87 -7.67
CA LEU A 41 13.70 -24.55 -7.14
C LEU A 41 14.27 -24.67 -5.72
N LEU A 42 14.97 -23.64 -5.24
CA LEU A 42 15.60 -23.63 -3.91
C LEU A 42 14.86 -22.68 -2.97
N ILE A 43 14.38 -23.16 -1.82
CA ILE A 43 13.87 -22.30 -0.74
C ILE A 43 15.05 -21.51 -0.16
N THR A 44 14.89 -20.18 -0.03
CA THR A 44 15.99 -19.30 0.39
C THR A 44 15.80 -18.70 1.77
N GLN A 45 14.57 -18.63 2.29
CA GLN A 45 14.24 -18.04 3.58
C GLN A 45 13.06 -18.79 4.22
N PRO A 46 12.81 -18.60 5.53
CA PRO A 46 11.65 -19.20 6.18
C PRO A 46 10.31 -18.73 5.58
N PRO A 47 9.24 -19.53 5.74
CA PRO A 47 7.90 -19.14 5.32
C PRO A 47 7.40 -17.94 6.14
N PHE A 48 6.45 -17.20 5.56
CA PHE A 48 5.80 -16.10 6.24
C PHE A 48 4.31 -16.02 5.91
N SER A 49 3.58 -15.24 6.70
CA SER A 49 2.19 -14.87 6.44
C SER A 49 2.02 -13.36 6.29
N VAL A 50 0.98 -12.96 5.57
CA VAL A 50 0.45 -11.60 5.48
C VAL A 50 -1.03 -11.68 5.85
N TYR A 51 -1.45 -11.03 6.93
CA TYR A 51 -2.86 -11.01 7.33
C TYR A 51 -3.58 -9.80 6.73
N TYR A 52 -4.72 -10.04 6.11
CA TYR A 52 -5.59 -9.00 5.53
C TYR A 52 -6.81 -8.69 6.39
N THR A 53 -7.10 -9.55 7.36
CA THR A 53 -8.13 -9.36 8.38
C THR A 53 -7.54 -9.69 9.76
N SER A 54 -8.06 -9.05 10.81
CA SER A 54 -7.63 -9.38 12.18
C SER A 54 -8.45 -10.53 12.77
N PRO A 55 -7.83 -11.47 13.51
CA PRO A 55 -8.56 -12.51 14.26
C PRO A 55 -9.46 -11.95 15.37
N THR A 56 -9.30 -10.67 15.73
CA THR A 56 -10.20 -9.98 16.66
C THR A 56 -11.42 -9.34 15.97
N GLU A 57 -11.39 -9.23 14.64
CA GLU A 57 -12.44 -8.56 13.84
C GLU A 57 -13.34 -9.56 13.12
N VAL A 58 -12.79 -10.70 12.70
CA VAL A 58 -13.52 -11.73 11.95
C VAL A 58 -13.34 -13.11 12.59
N PRO A 59 -14.37 -13.98 12.49
CA PRO A 59 -14.23 -15.35 12.97
C PRO A 59 -13.23 -16.14 12.09
N PRO A 60 -12.66 -17.27 12.59
CA PRO A 60 -11.61 -18.03 11.90
C PRO A 60 -11.95 -18.39 10.45
N GLU A 61 -13.19 -18.75 10.15
CA GLU A 61 -13.62 -19.12 8.80
C GLU A 61 -13.67 -17.96 7.79
N LYS A 62 -13.54 -16.71 8.26
CA LYS A 62 -13.49 -15.50 7.44
C LYS A 62 -12.14 -14.81 7.47
N MET A 63 -11.15 -15.42 8.14
CA MET A 63 -9.79 -14.90 8.14
C MET A 63 -9.23 -14.96 6.72
N LYS A 64 -8.76 -13.81 6.22
CA LYS A 64 -8.10 -13.69 4.92
C LYS A 64 -6.63 -13.42 5.14
N TYR A 65 -5.79 -14.27 4.59
CA TYR A 65 -4.34 -14.12 4.68
C TYR A 65 -3.65 -14.72 3.46
N GLU A 66 -2.39 -14.36 3.26
CA GLU A 66 -1.53 -14.93 2.23
C GLU A 66 -0.31 -15.58 2.88
N VAL A 67 0.03 -16.80 2.47
CA VAL A 67 1.24 -17.51 2.89
C VAL A 67 2.26 -17.43 1.77
N GLY A 68 3.50 -17.11 2.10
CA GLY A 68 4.60 -17.00 1.16
C GLY A 68 5.82 -17.84 1.56
N VAL A 69 6.48 -18.44 0.56
CA VAL A 69 7.78 -19.10 0.72
C VAL A 69 8.77 -18.50 -0.28
N PRO A 70 9.81 -17.78 0.20
CA PRO A 70 10.88 -17.27 -0.64
C PRO A 70 11.69 -18.37 -1.32
N PHE A 71 11.99 -18.19 -2.61
CA PHE A 71 12.78 -19.16 -3.38
C PHE A 71 13.71 -18.50 -4.40
N GLN A 72 14.62 -19.31 -4.95
CA GLN A 72 15.52 -18.96 -6.04
C GLN A 72 15.33 -19.91 -7.23
N GLY A 73 15.34 -19.33 -8.43
CA GLY A 73 15.14 -19.99 -9.73
C GLY A 73 14.16 -19.19 -10.59
N ASP A 74 13.96 -19.58 -11.85
CA ASP A 74 12.95 -18.97 -12.70
C ASP A 74 11.70 -19.84 -12.75
N ALA A 75 10.57 -19.26 -12.39
CA ALA A 75 9.29 -19.94 -12.34
C ALA A 75 8.15 -18.97 -12.61
N TYR A 76 7.09 -19.50 -13.18
CA TYR A 76 5.78 -18.85 -13.28
C TYR A 76 4.81 -19.60 -12.39
N GLY A 77 3.87 -18.87 -11.80
CA GLY A 77 2.78 -19.44 -11.03
C GLY A 77 1.82 -20.24 -11.88
N ASP A 78 0.85 -20.86 -11.23
CA ASP A 78 -0.28 -21.55 -11.83
C ASP A 78 -1.61 -21.01 -11.24
N GLU A 79 -2.68 -21.78 -11.36
CA GLU A 79 -3.99 -21.40 -10.82
C GLU A 79 -3.96 -21.23 -9.30
N ARG A 80 -3.20 -22.09 -8.60
CA ARG A 80 -3.15 -22.18 -7.15
C ARG A 80 -1.99 -21.38 -6.55
N VAL A 81 -0.78 -21.58 -7.07
CA VAL A 81 0.43 -20.91 -6.58
C VAL A 81 0.73 -19.69 -7.43
N LYS A 82 0.80 -18.51 -6.81
CA LYS A 82 1.28 -17.28 -7.47
C LYS A 82 2.77 -17.13 -7.25
N VAL A 83 3.46 -16.60 -8.25
CA VAL A 83 4.87 -16.23 -8.12
C VAL A 83 4.99 -14.72 -8.19
N LYS A 84 5.42 -14.12 -7.08
CA LYS A 84 5.55 -12.67 -6.89
C LYS A 84 7.01 -12.29 -6.77
N ILE A 85 7.38 -11.07 -7.18
CA ILE A 85 8.69 -10.49 -6.85
C ILE A 85 8.47 -9.49 -5.73
N MET A 86 9.15 -9.71 -4.61
CA MET A 86 9.27 -8.71 -3.58
C MET A 86 10.42 -7.78 -3.94
N PRO A 87 10.17 -6.50 -4.27
CA PRO A 87 11.22 -5.57 -4.65
C PRO A 87 12.13 -5.25 -3.46
N LYS A 88 13.30 -4.68 -3.75
CA LYS A 88 14.17 -4.14 -2.71
C LYS A 88 13.48 -2.98 -1.99
N HIS A 89 13.23 -3.10 -0.69
CA HIS A 89 12.50 -2.10 0.10
C HIS A 89 13.00 -2.03 1.54
N LYS A 90 12.63 -0.95 2.25
CA LYS A 90 12.94 -0.79 3.67
C LYS A 90 11.85 -1.47 4.52
N ILE A 91 12.28 -2.02 5.64
CA ILE A 91 11.40 -2.60 6.64
C ILE A 91 11.78 -2.11 8.04
N VAL A 92 10.81 -2.05 8.93
CA VAL A 92 11.03 -2.11 10.38
C VAL A 92 10.63 -3.50 10.85
N SER A 93 11.47 -4.15 11.64
CA SER A 93 11.16 -5.47 12.19
C SER A 93 11.57 -5.65 13.63
N ALA A 94 10.92 -6.61 14.29
CA ALA A 94 11.28 -7.07 15.62
C ALA A 94 11.04 -8.57 15.74
N ILE A 95 11.84 -9.25 16.55
CA ILE A 95 11.70 -10.69 16.80
C ILE A 95 10.94 -10.88 18.12
N HIS A 96 9.82 -11.59 18.04
CA HIS A 96 9.12 -12.16 19.17
C HIS A 96 9.71 -13.52 19.52
N LYS A 97 9.89 -13.78 20.82
CA LYS A 97 10.22 -15.10 21.35
C LYS A 97 9.11 -15.52 22.31
N GLY A 98 8.37 -16.57 21.96
CA GLY A 98 7.26 -17.08 22.75
C GLY A 98 6.02 -17.43 21.91
N PRO A 99 4.88 -17.73 22.58
CA PRO A 99 3.63 -18.12 21.93
C PRO A 99 3.07 -17.04 21.00
N TYR A 100 2.34 -17.46 19.97
CA TYR A 100 1.77 -16.57 18.95
C TYR A 100 0.74 -15.59 19.52
N GLU A 101 0.02 -15.97 20.57
CA GLU A 101 -1.00 -15.16 21.24
C GLU A 101 -0.43 -13.87 21.85
N GLU A 102 0.87 -13.84 22.13
CA GLU A 102 1.55 -12.70 22.77
C GLU A 102 2.13 -11.70 21.74
N ILE A 103 2.09 -12.02 20.44
CA ILE A 103 2.65 -11.22 19.36
C ILE A 103 2.00 -9.83 19.25
N GLY A 104 0.75 -9.67 19.68
CA GLY A 104 0.04 -8.38 19.60
C GLY A 104 0.79 -7.22 20.28
N SER A 105 1.56 -7.50 21.34
CA SER A 105 2.41 -6.50 22.00
C SER A 105 3.54 -5.97 21.11
N VAL A 106 4.15 -6.86 20.31
CA VAL A 106 5.21 -6.55 19.35
C VAL A 106 4.70 -5.62 18.26
N TYR A 107 3.51 -5.90 17.74
CA TYR A 107 2.85 -5.05 16.75
C TYR A 107 2.69 -3.60 17.25
N ALA A 108 2.20 -3.42 18.47
CA ALA A 108 1.98 -2.11 19.06
C ALA A 108 3.30 -1.33 19.23
N GLU A 109 4.36 -1.97 19.74
CA GLU A 109 5.67 -1.35 19.93
C GLU A 109 6.31 -0.94 18.59
N VAL A 110 6.23 -1.79 17.56
CA VAL A 110 6.79 -1.49 16.24
C VAL A 110 6.01 -0.36 15.54
N MET A 111 4.69 -0.36 15.64
CA MET A 111 3.86 0.74 15.10
C MET A 111 4.20 2.08 15.76
N GLN A 112 4.37 2.11 17.08
CA GLN A 112 4.78 3.31 17.79
C GLN A 112 6.15 3.82 17.31
N TYR A 113 7.12 2.91 17.13
CA TYR A 113 8.43 3.26 16.60
C TYR A 113 8.36 3.84 15.17
N ILE A 114 7.52 3.28 14.29
CA ILE A 114 7.34 3.78 12.91
C ILE A 114 6.88 5.23 12.92
N ILE A 115 5.90 5.56 13.77
CA ILE A 115 5.37 6.93 13.94
C ILE A 115 6.46 7.88 14.43
N GLU A 116 7.18 7.49 15.50
CA GLU A 116 8.21 8.34 16.11
C GLU A 116 9.45 8.54 15.23
N SER A 117 9.75 7.57 14.37
CA SER A 117 10.91 7.60 13.48
C SER A 117 10.68 8.30 12.14
N GLY A 118 9.49 8.89 11.91
CA GLY A 118 9.17 9.60 10.66
C GLY A 118 9.05 8.68 9.44
N HIS A 119 8.61 7.45 9.65
CA HIS A 119 8.35 6.48 8.60
C HIS A 119 6.84 6.29 8.38
N GLU A 120 6.48 5.85 7.18
CA GLU A 120 5.11 5.48 6.83
C GLU A 120 5.07 4.04 6.31
N MET A 121 4.03 3.29 6.66
CA MET A 121 3.80 1.94 6.17
C MET A 121 3.29 1.95 4.74
N ILE A 122 3.83 1.07 3.89
CA ILE A 122 3.45 0.97 2.46
C ILE A 122 2.86 -0.38 2.08
N GLY A 123 2.43 -1.17 3.06
CA GLY A 123 1.84 -2.49 2.86
C GLY A 123 1.49 -3.15 4.17
N ALA A 124 0.86 -4.32 4.09
CA ALA A 124 0.50 -5.08 5.28
C ALA A 124 1.75 -5.61 6.01
N PRO A 125 1.71 -5.67 7.35
CA PRO A 125 2.73 -6.36 8.14
C PRO A 125 2.77 -7.85 7.82
N ARG A 126 3.91 -8.48 8.14
CA ARG A 126 4.18 -9.89 7.88
C ARG A 126 4.81 -10.56 9.09
N GLU A 127 4.50 -11.84 9.27
CA GLU A 127 5.12 -12.69 10.28
C GLU A 127 5.98 -13.75 9.61
N VAL A 128 7.28 -13.75 9.89
CA VAL A 128 8.24 -14.76 9.40
C VAL A 128 8.46 -15.80 10.49
N TYR A 129 8.19 -17.07 10.18
CA TYR A 129 8.28 -18.18 11.12
C TYR A 129 9.69 -18.79 11.09
N ILE A 130 10.54 -18.41 12.04
CA ILE A 130 11.97 -18.76 12.04
C ILE A 130 12.19 -20.23 12.42
N ASN A 131 11.36 -20.77 13.29
CA ASN A 131 11.36 -22.19 13.69
C ASN A 131 9.94 -22.76 13.69
N THR A 132 9.84 -24.09 13.74
CA THR A 132 8.60 -24.81 13.48
C THR A 132 7.87 -25.16 14.78
N PRO A 133 6.56 -24.89 14.89
CA PRO A 133 5.72 -25.43 15.96
C PRO A 133 5.83 -26.96 16.06
N GLY A 134 5.97 -27.47 17.28
CA GLY A 134 6.12 -28.90 17.56
C GLY A 134 7.56 -29.43 17.43
N GLU A 135 8.50 -28.68 16.83
CA GLU A 135 9.94 -28.99 16.89
C GLU A 135 10.62 -28.37 18.11
N VAL A 136 10.06 -27.27 18.63
CA VAL A 136 10.52 -26.57 19.84
C VAL A 136 9.32 -26.31 20.78
N PRO A 137 9.56 -26.11 22.08
CA PRO A 137 8.53 -25.61 23.00
C PRO A 137 7.99 -24.24 22.56
N ASP A 138 6.74 -23.94 22.90
CA ASP A 138 6.08 -22.69 22.51
C ASP A 138 6.82 -21.44 23.02
N GLU A 139 7.48 -21.53 24.18
CA GLU A 139 8.29 -20.47 24.75
C GLU A 139 9.59 -20.20 23.97
N GLU A 140 9.96 -21.11 23.07
CA GLU A 140 11.13 -21.01 22.20
C GLU A 140 10.79 -20.70 20.75
N LEU A 141 9.50 -20.56 20.42
CA LEU A 141 9.07 -20.11 19.09
C LEU A 141 9.63 -18.72 18.80
N LEU A 142 10.12 -18.54 17.58
CA LEU A 142 10.72 -17.30 17.08
C LEU A 142 9.95 -16.83 15.86
N THR A 143 9.37 -15.64 15.98
CA THR A 143 8.62 -14.99 14.89
C THR A 143 9.15 -13.59 14.66
N GLU A 144 9.59 -13.28 13.44
CA GLU A 144 9.94 -11.90 13.07
C GLU A 144 8.72 -11.19 12.52
N VAL A 145 8.27 -10.14 13.21
CA VAL A 145 7.21 -9.26 12.73
C VAL A 145 7.84 -8.14 11.91
N ILE A 146 7.40 -7.99 10.66
CA ILE A 146 7.99 -7.12 9.65
C ILE A 146 6.93 -6.14 9.12
N PHE A 147 7.28 -4.86 9.12
CA PHE A 147 6.47 -3.77 8.56
C PHE A 147 7.21 -3.15 7.38
N PRO A 148 6.65 -3.21 6.15
CA PRO A 148 7.24 -2.51 5.01
C PRO A 148 7.04 -1.00 5.15
N VAL A 149 8.13 -0.22 5.07
CA VAL A 149 8.10 1.22 5.34
C VAL A 149 8.80 2.05 4.26
N ILE A 150 8.46 3.33 4.21
CA ILE A 150 9.20 4.38 3.52
C ILE A 150 9.56 5.50 4.50
N SER A 151 10.59 6.27 4.16
CA SER A 151 10.95 7.46 4.94
C SER A 151 10.23 8.67 4.33
N LEU A 152 9.57 9.46 5.18
CA LEU A 152 8.86 10.66 4.74
C LEU A 152 9.80 11.77 4.27
N GLU A 153 11.05 11.79 4.74
CA GLU A 153 12.07 12.75 4.28
C GLU A 153 12.39 12.57 2.78
N ASN A 154 12.42 11.32 2.31
CA ASN A 154 12.71 10.99 0.90
C ASN A 154 11.55 11.31 -0.06
N CYS A 155 10.34 11.53 0.45
CA CYS A 155 9.17 11.95 -0.35
C CYS A 155 9.17 13.46 -0.63
N ALA A 156 9.93 14.26 0.13
CA ALA A 156 10.03 15.71 -0.07
C ALA A 156 11.34 16.13 -0.75
N ASP A 157 12.34 15.25 -0.79
CA ASP A 157 13.67 15.60 -1.31
C ASP A 157 13.78 15.43 -2.84
N SER A 158 13.51 16.54 -3.53
CA SER A 158 13.64 16.72 -4.98
C SER A 158 15.07 16.63 -5.49
N SER A 159 16.07 16.76 -4.61
CA SER A 159 17.48 16.85 -4.98
C SER A 159 17.99 15.57 -5.67
N ASN A 160 17.44 14.41 -5.25
CA ASN A 160 17.73 13.10 -5.82
C ASN A 160 17.23 12.92 -7.27
N TYR A 161 16.34 13.79 -7.75
CA TYR A 161 15.73 13.69 -9.08
C TYR A 161 16.19 14.79 -10.05
N SER A 162 17.20 15.58 -9.66
CA SER A 162 17.77 16.64 -10.49
C SER A 162 18.24 16.15 -11.87
N SER A 163 18.77 14.93 -11.95
CA SER A 163 19.24 14.28 -13.18
C SER A 163 18.15 13.57 -13.99
N LEU A 164 16.93 13.42 -13.44
CA LEU A 164 15.80 12.71 -14.05
C LEU A 164 14.77 13.66 -14.68
N ARG A 165 15.13 14.94 -14.82
CA ARG A 165 14.27 15.97 -15.40
C ARG A 165 14.29 15.87 -16.92
N GLY A 166 13.14 16.08 -17.54
CA GLY A 166 13.08 16.42 -18.96
C GLY A 166 13.85 17.73 -19.22
N GLN A 167 14.28 17.96 -20.47
CA GLN A 167 14.78 19.29 -20.82
C GLN A 167 13.69 20.32 -20.53
N PRO A 168 13.95 21.36 -19.73
CA PRO A 168 12.95 22.37 -19.43
C PRO A 168 12.69 23.16 -20.72
N GLU A 169 11.64 22.79 -21.44
CA GLU A 169 11.04 23.67 -22.42
C GLU A 169 10.05 24.57 -21.68
N GLU A 170 10.14 25.88 -21.89
CA GLU A 170 9.01 26.75 -21.54
C GLU A 170 7.77 26.16 -22.21
N PRO A 171 6.65 25.98 -21.47
CA PRO A 171 5.43 25.49 -22.10
C PRO A 171 5.10 26.46 -23.22
N ALA A 172 5.25 26.01 -24.46
CA ALA A 172 4.87 26.78 -25.64
C ALA A 172 3.47 27.33 -25.37
N LYS A 173 3.23 28.63 -25.63
CA LYS A 173 1.91 29.26 -25.43
C LYS A 173 0.84 28.35 -26.04
N GLN A 174 0.16 27.59 -25.18
CA GLN A 174 -0.82 26.60 -25.62
C GLN A 174 -2.08 27.39 -25.97
N GLU A 175 -2.26 27.66 -27.25
CA GLU A 175 -3.61 27.87 -27.79
C GLU A 175 -4.43 26.65 -27.35
N ASN A 176 -5.45 26.86 -26.52
CA ASN A 176 -6.29 25.85 -25.84
C ASN A 176 -5.82 25.36 -24.44
N ALA A 177 -5.38 26.25 -23.56
CA ALA A 177 -5.16 25.91 -22.15
C ALA A 177 -6.43 25.37 -21.45
N ILE A 178 -6.31 24.23 -20.76
CA ILE A 178 -7.39 23.65 -19.94
C ILE A 178 -7.48 24.43 -18.63
N LYS A 179 -8.66 24.94 -18.29
CA LYS A 179 -8.91 25.61 -17.01
C LYS A 179 -9.44 24.62 -15.98
N ILE A 180 -8.68 24.43 -14.91
CA ILE A 180 -9.07 23.65 -13.73
C ILE A 180 -9.24 24.63 -12.55
N SER A 181 -10.22 24.41 -11.70
CA SER A 181 -10.44 25.20 -10.49
C SER A 181 -10.89 24.30 -9.36
N PRO A 182 -10.42 24.52 -8.12
CA PRO A 182 -10.85 23.70 -7.00
C PRO A 182 -12.37 23.76 -6.81
N ILE A 183 -12.94 22.62 -6.40
CA ILE A 183 -14.34 22.49 -5.97
C ILE A 183 -14.50 22.46 -4.44
N GLY A 184 -13.39 22.25 -3.74
CA GLY A 184 -13.35 22.13 -2.29
C GLY A 184 -11.92 21.97 -1.80
N TYR A 185 -11.79 21.73 -0.50
CA TYR A 185 -10.51 21.52 0.16
C TYR A 185 -10.60 20.36 1.15
N VAL A 186 -9.51 19.61 1.26
CA VAL A 186 -9.36 18.58 2.30
C VAL A 186 -9.21 19.26 3.65
N ARG A 187 -9.86 18.68 4.67
CA ARG A 187 -9.64 19.01 6.08
C ARG A 187 -9.22 17.80 6.89
N LYS A 188 -8.26 18.00 7.78
CA LYS A 188 -7.78 17.00 8.74
C LYS A 188 -7.95 17.54 10.16
N ASP A 189 -8.70 16.80 10.99
CA ASP A 189 -8.83 17.05 12.43
C ASP A 189 -8.50 15.76 13.20
N GLY A 190 -7.26 15.66 13.68
CA GLY A 190 -6.70 14.42 14.22
C GLY A 190 -6.76 13.29 13.18
N MET A 191 -7.49 12.22 13.49
CA MET A 191 -7.69 11.08 12.57
C MET A 191 -8.87 11.27 11.62
N LYS A 192 -9.69 12.32 11.80
CA LYS A 192 -10.86 12.57 10.95
C LYS A 192 -10.45 13.30 9.69
N THR A 193 -10.96 12.85 8.55
CA THR A 193 -10.78 13.52 7.26
C THR A 193 -12.14 13.92 6.70
N SER A 194 -12.25 15.14 6.20
CA SER A 194 -13.43 15.63 5.49
C SER A 194 -13.06 16.43 4.24
N LEU A 195 -14.02 16.52 3.32
CA LEU A 195 -13.97 17.32 2.11
C LEU A 195 -14.93 18.49 2.31
N GLU A 196 -14.41 19.70 2.41
CA GLU A 196 -15.22 20.93 2.47
C GLU A 196 -15.45 21.45 1.04
N ILE A 197 -16.69 21.37 0.57
CA ILE A 197 -17.09 21.77 -0.77
C ILE A 197 -17.50 23.25 -0.77
N ILE A 198 -16.98 24.01 -1.73
CA ILE A 198 -17.30 25.43 -1.88
C ILE A 198 -18.78 25.59 -2.21
N ASP A 199 -19.46 26.55 -1.57
CA ASP A 199 -20.91 26.82 -1.65
C ASP A 199 -21.54 26.62 -3.04
N LYS A 200 -20.89 27.16 -4.09
CA LYS A 200 -21.40 27.08 -5.46
C LYS A 200 -21.50 25.65 -6.03
N TYR A 201 -20.76 24.69 -5.48
CA TYR A 201 -20.72 23.30 -5.93
C TYR A 201 -21.47 22.34 -5.02
N ILE A 202 -21.92 22.78 -3.84
CA ILE A 202 -22.70 21.97 -2.89
C ILE A 202 -23.89 21.24 -3.55
N PRO A 203 -24.68 21.86 -4.46
CA PRO A 203 -25.75 21.15 -5.15
C PRO A 203 -25.32 19.88 -5.90
N GLY A 204 -24.03 19.75 -6.23
CA GLY A 204 -23.46 18.57 -6.87
C GLY A 204 -23.31 17.35 -5.94
N LEU A 205 -23.46 17.51 -4.62
CA LEU A 205 -23.40 16.41 -3.66
C LEU A 205 -24.67 15.55 -3.60
N LYS A 206 -25.76 16.02 -4.22
CA LYS A 206 -27.06 15.36 -4.16
C LYS A 206 -26.98 13.88 -4.59
N GLU A 207 -27.56 12.99 -3.78
CA GLU A 207 -27.56 11.52 -3.95
C GLU A 207 -26.20 10.84 -3.74
N LEU A 208 -25.11 11.57 -3.47
CA LEU A 208 -23.79 10.95 -3.23
C LEU A 208 -23.79 10.08 -1.96
N ASN A 209 -24.66 10.39 -1.01
CA ASN A 209 -24.86 9.64 0.24
C ASN A 209 -25.39 8.21 0.02
N ASN A 210 -25.88 7.88 -1.18
CA ASN A 210 -26.28 6.52 -1.54
C ASN A 210 -25.10 5.62 -1.98
N PHE A 211 -23.89 6.18 -2.09
CA PHE A 211 -22.69 5.45 -2.48
C PHE A 211 -21.84 5.15 -1.24
N SER A 212 -21.21 3.98 -1.21
CA SER A 212 -20.24 3.63 -0.16
C SER A 212 -18.88 4.27 -0.38
N HIS A 213 -18.54 4.61 -1.63
CA HIS A 213 -17.23 5.10 -2.03
C HIS A 213 -17.30 6.25 -3.03
N VAL A 214 -16.32 7.14 -2.94
CA VAL A 214 -16.10 8.26 -3.86
C VAL A 214 -14.65 8.27 -4.30
N ILE A 215 -14.44 8.47 -5.60
CA ILE A 215 -13.14 8.76 -6.20
C ILE A 215 -12.91 10.27 -6.07
N VAL A 216 -11.90 10.64 -5.30
CA VAL A 216 -11.48 12.02 -5.07
C VAL A 216 -10.31 12.34 -5.99
N LEU A 217 -10.50 13.31 -6.89
CA LEU A 217 -9.40 13.90 -7.65
C LEU A 217 -8.92 15.13 -6.89
N TRP A 218 -7.64 15.17 -6.55
CA TRP A 218 -7.05 16.25 -5.77
C TRP A 218 -5.75 16.71 -6.38
N TRP A 219 -5.39 17.97 -6.10
CA TRP A 219 -4.20 18.61 -6.64
C TRP A 219 -3.08 18.54 -5.61
N ALA A 220 -1.97 17.88 -5.94
CA ALA A 220 -0.80 17.79 -5.06
C ALA A 220 -0.07 19.14 -4.99
N SER A 221 -0.69 20.11 -4.31
CA SER A 221 -0.27 21.52 -4.28
C SER A 221 1.11 21.73 -3.65
N MET A 222 1.53 20.82 -2.77
CA MET A 222 2.82 20.88 -2.08
C MET A 222 4.02 20.73 -3.03
N ILE A 223 3.82 20.09 -4.18
CA ILE A 223 4.85 19.83 -5.19
C ILE A 223 4.53 20.52 -6.53
N ASP A 224 3.56 21.43 -6.54
CA ASP A 224 3.21 22.21 -7.73
C ASP A 224 4.25 23.33 -7.97
N ASN A 225 5.38 22.95 -8.54
CA ASN A 225 6.43 23.87 -8.96
C ASN A 225 7.13 23.36 -10.23
N SER A 226 7.85 24.25 -10.90
CA SER A 226 8.53 23.93 -12.17
C SER A 226 9.54 22.79 -12.04
N GLU A 227 10.15 22.62 -10.88
CA GLU A 227 11.11 21.56 -10.64
C GLU A 227 10.46 20.17 -10.68
N HIS A 228 9.39 19.95 -9.92
CA HIS A 228 8.74 18.64 -9.81
C HIS A 228 7.88 18.30 -11.02
N ARG A 229 7.28 19.31 -11.68
CA ARG A 229 6.47 19.09 -12.90
C ARG A 229 7.29 18.56 -14.09
N ASN A 230 8.61 18.76 -14.08
CA ASN A 230 9.51 18.29 -15.12
C ASN A 230 10.16 16.94 -14.80
N VAL A 231 9.87 16.34 -13.64
CA VAL A 231 10.32 14.98 -13.29
C VAL A 231 9.50 13.98 -14.09
N LEU A 232 10.18 13.16 -14.91
CA LEU A 232 9.53 12.14 -15.74
C LEU A 232 9.86 10.71 -15.30
N GLN A 233 10.85 10.55 -14.44
CA GLN A 233 11.27 9.27 -13.89
C GLN A 233 11.58 9.41 -12.39
N VAL A 234 11.34 8.34 -11.63
CA VAL A 234 11.57 8.27 -10.19
C VAL A 234 12.05 6.89 -9.78
N TYR A 235 12.77 6.83 -8.66
CA TYR A 235 12.92 5.63 -7.87
C TYR A 235 11.76 5.61 -6.87
N PRO A 236 10.73 4.79 -7.08
CA PRO A 236 9.59 4.81 -6.19
C PRO A 236 10.04 4.33 -4.81
N PRO A 237 9.46 4.87 -3.72
CA PRO A 237 9.96 4.60 -2.38
C PRO A 237 9.77 3.13 -1.96
N TYR A 238 8.88 2.40 -2.66
CA TYR A 238 8.63 0.96 -2.52
C TYR A 238 9.51 0.06 -3.42
N SER A 239 10.41 0.60 -4.23
CA SER A 239 11.40 -0.16 -5.00
C SER A 239 12.70 0.64 -5.14
N LEU A 240 13.62 0.44 -4.20
CA LEU A 240 14.79 1.31 -3.98
C LEU A 240 15.82 1.31 -5.11
N ASP A 241 15.81 0.31 -5.97
CA ASP A 241 16.79 0.06 -7.04
C ASP A 241 16.20 0.15 -8.44
N ARG A 242 14.91 0.49 -8.56
CA ARG A 242 14.21 0.48 -9.84
C ARG A 242 13.84 1.88 -10.30
N LEU A 243 14.47 2.33 -11.39
CA LEU A 243 14.07 3.54 -12.08
C LEU A 243 12.78 3.29 -12.87
N THR A 244 11.75 4.10 -12.64
CA THR A 244 10.42 3.97 -13.25
C THR A 244 9.99 5.28 -13.87
N GLY A 245 9.17 5.22 -14.93
CA GLY A 245 8.47 6.42 -15.42
C GLY A 245 7.32 6.79 -14.48
N ILE A 246 7.08 8.09 -14.27
CA ILE A 246 6.01 8.58 -13.36
C ILE A 246 4.59 8.13 -13.74
N PHE A 247 4.37 7.72 -14.99
CA PHE A 247 3.08 7.21 -15.46
C PHE A 247 2.85 5.73 -15.13
N ALA A 248 3.90 5.02 -14.71
CA ALA A 248 3.82 3.65 -14.20
C ALA A 248 3.74 3.60 -12.67
N THR A 249 3.61 4.76 -12.00
CA THR A 249 3.58 4.87 -10.54
C THR A 249 2.46 5.79 -10.08
N ARG A 250 2.17 5.74 -8.78
CA ARG A 250 1.28 6.70 -8.10
C ARG A 250 1.99 7.97 -7.60
N ALA A 251 3.25 8.21 -8.00
CA ALA A 251 4.03 9.38 -7.54
C ALA A 251 3.32 10.71 -7.85
N GLU A 252 3.38 11.65 -6.90
CA GLU A 252 2.74 12.95 -7.06
C GLU A 252 3.44 13.81 -8.13
N TYR A 253 4.77 13.66 -8.30
CA TYR A 253 5.56 14.41 -9.27
C TYR A 253 5.12 14.10 -10.69
N ARG A 254 4.37 15.03 -11.28
CA ARG A 254 3.83 14.89 -12.63
C ARG A 254 3.74 16.26 -13.31
N PRO A 255 3.78 16.30 -14.65
CA PRO A 255 3.52 17.53 -15.42
C PRO A 255 2.22 18.22 -15.02
N ASN A 256 1.18 17.43 -14.72
CA ASN A 256 -0.05 17.85 -14.07
C ASN A 256 -0.15 17.11 -12.73
N PRO A 257 0.01 17.77 -11.57
CA PRO A 257 0.05 17.15 -10.24
C PRO A 257 -1.37 16.77 -9.76
N ILE A 258 -2.07 16.01 -10.60
CA ILE A 258 -3.39 15.45 -10.33
C ILE A 258 -3.17 14.08 -9.69
N SER A 259 -3.72 13.92 -8.50
CA SER A 259 -3.76 12.67 -7.74
C SER A 259 -5.19 12.16 -7.66
N ILE A 260 -5.32 10.85 -7.43
CA ILE A 260 -6.60 10.14 -7.42
C ILE A 260 -6.61 9.14 -6.26
N THR A 261 -7.65 9.21 -5.45
CA THR A 261 -7.82 8.33 -4.30
C THR A 261 -9.27 7.87 -4.21
N THR A 262 -9.47 6.56 -4.09
CA THR A 262 -10.79 5.99 -3.82
C THR A 262 -10.99 5.95 -2.32
N CYS A 263 -11.93 6.75 -1.82
CA CYS A 263 -12.21 6.91 -0.41
C CYS A 263 -13.55 6.26 -0.06
N LYS A 264 -13.64 5.70 1.14
CA LYS A 264 -14.92 5.27 1.70
C LYS A 264 -15.64 6.50 2.26
N ILE A 265 -16.93 6.62 1.95
CA ILE A 265 -17.80 7.66 2.50
C ILE A 265 -18.27 7.19 3.87
N GLU A 266 -18.00 7.99 4.90
CA GLU A 266 -18.46 7.73 6.26
C GLU A 266 -19.79 8.44 6.54
N ASP A 267 -19.92 9.70 6.10
CA ASP A 267 -21.12 10.52 6.26
C ASP A 267 -21.10 11.73 5.30
N ILE A 268 -22.27 12.30 4.99
CA ILE A 268 -22.40 13.52 4.17
C ILE A 268 -23.38 14.49 4.81
N ASN A 269 -22.90 15.69 5.14
CA ASN A 269 -23.74 16.83 5.45
C ASN A 269 -23.90 17.70 4.20
N GLU A 270 -24.91 17.39 3.38
CA GLU A 270 -25.17 18.12 2.12
C GLU A 270 -25.46 19.61 2.35
N LYS A 271 -26.02 20.01 3.50
CA LYS A 271 -26.37 21.41 3.75
C LYS A 271 -25.13 22.26 4.03
N GLU A 272 -24.14 21.69 4.69
CA GLU A 272 -22.87 22.35 5.04
C GLU A 272 -21.79 22.10 3.97
N GLY A 273 -22.04 21.23 2.99
CA GLY A 273 -21.07 20.90 1.96
C GLY A 273 -19.92 20.04 2.48
N ILE A 274 -20.16 19.20 3.49
CA ILE A 274 -19.12 18.40 4.14
C ILE A 274 -19.31 16.92 3.78
N VAL A 275 -18.27 16.29 3.24
CA VAL A 275 -18.21 14.83 3.01
C VAL A 275 -17.14 14.25 3.93
N HIS A 276 -17.53 13.42 4.89
CA HIS A 276 -16.60 12.69 5.74
C HIS A 276 -16.12 11.43 5.03
N VAL A 277 -14.79 11.25 4.97
CA VAL A 277 -14.18 10.13 4.25
C VAL A 277 -13.06 9.49 5.05
N SER A 278 -12.79 8.21 4.77
CA SER A 278 -11.60 7.50 5.21
C SER A 278 -10.70 7.14 4.01
N ASN A 279 -9.46 6.76 4.30
CA ASN A 279 -8.46 6.34 3.32
C ASN A 279 -8.00 7.43 2.31
N LEU A 280 -8.11 8.72 2.68
CA LEU A 280 -7.57 9.81 1.87
C LEU A 280 -6.13 10.17 2.27
N ASP A 281 -5.21 9.94 1.34
CA ASP A 281 -3.77 10.21 1.37
C ASP A 281 -3.42 11.65 0.92
N ALA A 282 -4.13 12.64 1.44
CA ALA A 282 -3.91 14.06 1.14
C ALA A 282 -3.74 14.89 2.42
N CYS A 283 -2.91 15.93 2.38
CA CYS A 283 -2.70 16.84 3.50
C CYS A 283 -3.90 17.77 3.77
N ASP A 284 -3.97 18.36 4.96
CA ASP A 284 -4.90 19.44 5.26
C ASP A 284 -4.74 20.61 4.27
N GLY A 285 -5.85 21.18 3.82
CA GLY A 285 -5.87 22.28 2.85
C GLY A 285 -5.61 21.89 1.40
N THR A 286 -5.42 20.61 1.09
CA THR A 286 -5.21 20.14 -0.28
C THR A 286 -6.43 20.48 -1.16
N PRO A 287 -6.24 21.11 -2.34
CA PRO A 287 -7.35 21.44 -3.23
C PRO A 287 -7.97 20.19 -3.88
N ILE A 288 -9.30 20.13 -3.88
CA ILE A 288 -10.08 19.08 -4.54
C ILE A 288 -10.46 19.56 -5.93
N ILE A 289 -10.19 18.75 -6.95
CA ILE A 289 -10.47 19.05 -8.35
C ILE A 289 -11.86 18.55 -8.74
N ASP A 290 -12.19 17.30 -8.37
CA ASP A 290 -13.44 16.66 -8.74
C ASP A 290 -13.79 15.51 -7.79
N LEU A 291 -15.07 15.14 -7.75
CA LEU A 291 -15.58 13.96 -7.06
C LEU A 291 -16.34 13.09 -8.07
N LYS A 292 -16.06 11.78 -8.06
CA LYS A 292 -16.83 10.80 -8.84
C LYS A 292 -17.32 9.69 -7.94
N ALA A 293 -18.62 9.40 -7.99
CA ALA A 293 -19.14 8.22 -7.33
C ALA A 293 -18.46 6.96 -7.91
N TYR A 294 -18.17 5.98 -7.04
CA TYR A 294 -17.56 4.72 -7.46
C TYR A 294 -18.62 3.77 -8.04
N PHE A 295 -18.45 3.37 -9.29
CA PHE A 295 -19.30 2.41 -9.99
C PHE A 295 -18.52 1.12 -10.28
N PRO A 296 -18.80 0.00 -9.59
CA PRO A 296 -18.10 -1.25 -9.83
C PRO A 296 -18.14 -1.73 -11.29
N SER A 297 -19.17 -1.38 -12.05
CA SER A 297 -19.29 -1.73 -13.48
C SER A 297 -18.28 -1.01 -14.39
N PHE A 298 -17.70 0.10 -13.93
CA PHE A 298 -16.76 0.92 -14.69
C PHE A 298 -15.38 1.00 -14.05
N ASP A 299 -15.31 1.00 -12.71
CA ASP A 299 -14.09 1.27 -11.97
C ASP A 299 -13.40 -0.01 -11.44
N ARG A 300 -14.09 -1.16 -11.46
CA ARG A 300 -13.51 -2.44 -11.01
C ARG A 300 -13.09 -3.29 -12.20
N VAL A 301 -11.82 -3.67 -12.22
CA VAL A 301 -11.31 -4.73 -13.11
C VAL A 301 -11.38 -6.04 -12.33
N GLU A 302 -12.06 -7.06 -12.86
CA GLU A 302 -12.26 -8.34 -12.16
C GLU A 302 -10.95 -9.12 -12.00
N LYS A 303 -10.06 -9.04 -12.99
CA LYS A 303 -8.77 -9.75 -13.02
C LYS A 303 -7.67 -8.79 -13.47
N PRO A 304 -7.27 -7.81 -12.63
CA PRO A 304 -6.20 -6.89 -12.98
C PRO A 304 -4.86 -7.62 -13.00
N GLU A 305 -3.96 -7.19 -13.88
CA GLU A 305 -2.56 -7.62 -13.89
C GLU A 305 -1.67 -6.42 -13.64
N ILE A 306 -0.70 -6.58 -12.75
CA ILE A 306 0.36 -5.60 -12.48
C ILE A 306 1.72 -6.22 -12.80
N PRO A 307 2.74 -5.40 -13.09
CA PRO A 307 4.09 -5.91 -13.30
C PRO A 307 4.55 -6.77 -12.11
N ARG A 308 5.21 -7.90 -12.39
CA ARG A 308 5.67 -8.86 -11.38
C ARG A 308 6.50 -8.22 -10.26
N TRP A 309 7.27 -7.16 -10.56
CA TRP A 309 8.09 -6.42 -9.59
C TRP A 309 7.28 -5.56 -8.60
N LEU A 310 5.97 -5.35 -8.86
CA LEU A 310 5.02 -4.68 -7.96
C LEU A 310 4.10 -5.65 -7.22
N SER A 311 4.06 -6.92 -7.61
CA SER A 311 2.97 -7.84 -7.25
C SER A 311 2.97 -8.29 -5.80
N PHE A 312 4.02 -7.98 -5.03
CA PHE A 312 4.14 -8.43 -3.65
C PHE A 312 3.67 -7.40 -2.60
N LEU A 313 4.03 -6.12 -2.77
CA LEU A 313 3.70 -5.09 -1.78
C LEU A 313 2.25 -4.59 -1.90
N TRP A 314 1.62 -4.82 -3.05
CA TRP A 314 0.25 -4.40 -3.32
C TRP A 314 -0.69 -5.61 -3.30
N PRO A 315 -1.62 -5.68 -2.34
CA PRO A 315 -2.70 -6.67 -2.38
C PRO A 315 -3.62 -6.41 -3.58
N ASP A 316 -4.42 -7.42 -3.94
CA ASP A 316 -5.37 -7.32 -5.06
C ASP A 316 -6.50 -6.29 -4.81
N TRP A 317 -6.73 -5.89 -3.55
CA TRP A 317 -7.68 -4.84 -3.15
C TRP A 317 -7.17 -4.05 -1.93
N ALA A 318 -7.59 -2.78 -1.80
CA ALA A 318 -7.26 -1.94 -0.65
C ALA A 318 -8.05 -2.36 0.60
N TYR A 319 -7.41 -2.30 1.78
CA TYR A 319 -8.00 -2.67 3.07
C TYR A 319 -9.18 -1.79 3.47
N GLY A 320 -10.18 -2.37 4.13
CA GLY A 320 -11.31 -1.63 4.73
C GLY A 320 -12.41 -1.17 3.76
N GLN A 321 -12.46 -1.71 2.54
CA GLN A 321 -13.57 -1.54 1.59
C GLN A 321 -14.81 -2.34 1.99
#